data_AF-A0ABD6DSU1-F1
#
_entry.id   AF-A0ABD6DSU1-F1
#
_cell.length_a   1.000
_cell.length_b   1.000
_cell.length_c   1.000
_cell.angle_alpha   90.00
_cell.angle_beta   90.00
_cell.angle_gamma   90.00
#
_symmetry.space_group_name_H-M   'P 1'
#
loop_
_entity.id
_entity.type
_entity.pdbx_description
1 polymer ?
#
loop_
_entity_poly.entity_id
_entity_poly.type
_entity_poly.pdbx_seq_one_letter_code
_entity_poly.pdbx_strand_id
1 'polypeptide(L)' 'MTGRYGDLDFPTLTKRSFLLGIGLFALGALGEFALAATGTAVPAWEHAILVDAEWLGVVIALFSPFVFGILLPLTE' A
#
# COMPACT_ATOMS: atom_id res chain seq x y z
N MET A 1 -18.04 -11.48 -23.79
CA MET A 1 -18.27 -10.04 -24.01
C MET A 1 -17.08 -9.35 -23.39
N THR A 2 -16.28 -8.66 -24.20
CA THR A 2 -15.03 -8.04 -23.74
C THR A 2 -15.38 -6.73 -23.05
N GLY A 3 -15.19 -6.66 -21.72
CA GLY A 3 -15.34 -5.44 -20.93
C GLY A 3 -14.46 -4.32 -21.49
N ARG A 4 -14.88 -3.07 -21.25
CA ARG A 4 -14.34 -1.86 -21.87
C ARG A 4 -12.83 -1.63 -21.61
N TYR A 5 -12.21 -2.36 -20.69
CA TYR A 5 -10.79 -2.26 -20.33
C TYR A 5 -9.92 -3.49 -20.68
N GLY A 6 -10.44 -4.44 -21.46
CA GLY A 6 -9.69 -5.66 -21.78
C GLY A 6 -9.61 -6.62 -20.59
N ASP A 7 -9.07 -7.81 -20.81
CA ASP A 7 -9.03 -8.93 -19.86
C ASP A 7 -8.09 -8.63 -18.65
N LEU A 8 -8.50 -7.70 -17.79
CA LEU A 8 -7.78 -7.32 -16.58
C LEU A 8 -7.97 -8.40 -15.52
N ASP A 9 -6.86 -8.98 -15.08
CA ASP A 9 -6.83 -9.92 -13.97
C ASP A 9 -7.00 -9.16 -12.63
N PHE A 10 -8.26 -8.86 -12.30
CA PHE A 10 -8.66 -8.23 -11.05
C PHE A 10 -8.16 -8.97 -9.79
N PRO A 11 -8.21 -10.32 -9.73
CA PRO A 11 -7.58 -11.06 -8.63
C PRO A 11 -6.09 -10.75 -8.45
N THR A 12 -5.31 -10.74 -9.55
CA THR A 12 -3.88 -10.45 -9.49
C THR A 12 -3.60 -8.99 -9.11
N LEU A 13 -4.38 -8.04 -9.65
CA LEU A 13 -4.26 -6.63 -9.28
C LEU A 13 -4.58 -6.37 -7.81
N THR A 14 -5.65 -6.96 -7.30
CA THR A 14 -6.03 -6.85 -5.88
C THR A 14 -4.90 -7.34 -4.98
N LYS A 15 -4.34 -8.53 -5.27
CA LYS A 15 -3.25 -9.11 -4.48
C LYS A 15 -1.99 -8.25 -4.52
N ARG A 16 -1.59 -7.77 -5.70
CA ARG A 16 -0.39 -6.93 -5.86
C ARG A 16 -0.54 -5.59 -5.14
N SER A 17 -1.68 -4.92 -5.29
CA SER A 17 -1.97 -3.66 -4.60
C SER A 17 -2.03 -3.86 -3.09
N PHE A 18 -2.65 -4.94 -2.62
CA PHE A 18 -2.68 -5.28 -1.19
C PHE A 18 -1.25 -5.51 -0.65
N LEU A 19 -0.45 -6.34 -1.33
CA LEU A 19 0.93 -6.60 -0.94
C LEU A 19 1.80 -5.34 -0.97
N LEU A 20 1.57 -4.44 -1.93
CA LEU A 20 2.24 -3.14 -1.97
C LEU A 20 1.88 -2.30 -0.75
N GLY A 21 0.61 -2.24 -0.36
CA GLY A 21 0.16 -1.53 0.84
C GLY A 21 0.80 -2.09 2.11
N ILE A 22 0.79 -3.42 2.28
CA ILE A 22 1.46 -4.09 3.40
C ILE A 22 2.97 -3.83 3.39
N GLY A 23 3.60 -3.84 2.21
CA GLY A 23 5.03 -3.57 2.06
C GLY A 23 5.42 -2.16 2.47
N LEU A 24 4.63 -1.15 2.08
CA LEU A 24 4.82 0.24 2.51
C LEU A 24 4.68 0.39 4.02
N PHE A 25 3.64 -0.22 4.60
CA PHE A 25 3.44 -0.22 6.04
C PHE A 25 4.61 -0.88 6.79
N ALA A 26 5.04 -2.05 6.34
CA ALA A 26 6.16 -2.75 6.96
C ALA A 26 7.46 -1.95 6.82
N LEU A 27 7.70 -1.28 5.70
CA LEU A 27 8.88 -0.46 5.48
C LEU A 27 8.90 0.75 6.41
N GLY A 28 7.77 1.46 6.55
CA GLY A 28 7.63 2.57 7.50
C GLY A 28 7.91 2.12 8.95
N ALA A 29 7.21 1.08 9.41
CA ALA A 29 7.32 0.60 10.79
C ALA A 29 8.70 0.03 11.13
N LEU A 30 9.30 -0.74 10.21
CA LEU A 30 10.64 -1.28 10.42
C LEU A 30 11.72 -0.20 10.27
N GLY A 31 11.50 0.78 9.38
CA GLY A 31 12.38 1.94 9.22
C GLY A 31 12.45 2.77 10.49
N GLU A 32 11.29 3.08 11.08
CA GLU A 32 11.18 3.78 12.36
C GLU A 32 11.89 3.03 13.49
N PHE A 33 11.61 1.73 13.60
CA PHE A 33 12.25 0.90 14.61
C PHE A 33 13.77 0.85 14.45
N ALA A 34 14.26 0.71 13.22
CA ALA A 34 15.68 0.69 12.91
C ALA A 34 16.35 2.03 13.23
N LEU A 35 15.72 3.15 12.86
CA LEU A 35 16.22 4.49 13.15
C LEU A 35 16.28 4.75 14.66
N ALA A 36 15.22 4.42 15.39
CA ALA A 36 15.20 4.53 16.84
C ALA A 36 16.32 3.71 17.51
N ALA A 37 16.63 2.52 16.95
CA ALA A 37 17.71 1.67 17.45
C ALA A 37 19.12 2.24 17.23
N THR A 38 19.32 3.14 16.27
CA THR A 38 20.63 3.79 16.03
C THR A 38 20.99 4.85 17.06
N GLY A 39 20.00 5.38 17.79
CA GLY A 39 20.19 6.47 18.75
C GLY A 39 20.60 7.81 18.11
N THR A 40 20.51 7.91 16.78
CA THR A 40 20.84 9.14 16.05
C THR A 40 19.65 10.09 15.99
N ALA A 41 19.91 11.40 16.01
CA ALA A 41 18.87 12.39 15.82
C ALA A 41 18.49 12.42 14.33
N VAL A 42 17.30 11.90 14.03
CA VAL A 42 16.73 11.86 12.68
C VAL A 42 16.06 13.20 12.37
N PRO A 43 16.29 13.78 11.18
CA PRO A 43 15.56 14.96 10.72
C PRO A 43 14.04 14.71 10.70
N ALA A 44 13.25 15.70 11.10
CA ALA A 44 11.79 15.57 11.16
C ALA A 44 11.13 15.19 9.82
N TRP A 45 11.76 15.54 8.69
CA TRP A 45 11.23 15.19 7.36
C TRP A 45 11.42 13.71 7.02
N GLU A 46 12.48 13.04 7.50
CA GLU A 46 12.69 11.60 7.29
C GLU A 46 11.65 10.81 8.07
N HIS A 47 11.42 11.21 9.32
CA HIS A 47 10.38 10.67 10.19
C HIS A 47 8.99 10.81 9.54
N ALA A 48 8.68 11.99 8.98
CA ALA A 48 7.42 12.23 8.28
C ALA A 48 7.24 11.29 7.07
N ILE A 49 8.29 11.04 6.26
CA ILE A 49 8.20 10.13 5.11
C ILE A 49 7.87 8.69 5.53
N LEU A 50 8.48 8.20 6.61
CA LEU A 50 8.22 6.85 7.11
C LEU A 50 6.79 6.72 7.62
N VAL A 51 6.32 7.71 8.39
CA VAL A 51 4.94 7.77 8.87
C VAL A 51 3.96 7.87 7.70
N ASP A 52 4.22 8.72 6.71
CA ASP A 52 3.38 8.85 5.52
C ASP A 52 3.31 7.54 4.73
N ALA A 53 4.43 6.79 4.65
CA ALA A 53 4.46 5.47 4.04
C ALA A 53 3.60 4.45 4.80
N GLU A 54 3.57 4.50 6.14
CA GLU A 54 2.67 3.67 6.94
C GLU A 54 1.21 3.96 6.64
N TRP A 55 0.83 5.24 6.69
CA TRP A 55 -0.56 5.66 6.43
C TRP A 55 -0.99 5.30 5.01
N LEU A 56 -0.17 5.60 4.01
CA LEU A 56 -0.45 5.22 2.63
C LEU A 56 -0.52 3.71 2.46
N GLY A 57 0.37 2.96 3.10
CA GLY A 57 0.38 1.51 3.09
C GLY A 57 -0.92 0.92 3.61
N VAL A 58 -1.40 1.41 4.76
CA VAL A 58 -2.68 1.00 5.36
C VAL A 58 -3.86 1.36 4.45
N VAL A 59 -3.90 2.59 3.93
CA VAL A 59 -4.96 3.03 3.00
C VAL A 59 -4.99 2.12 1.76
N ILE A 60 -3.85 1.89 1.12
CA ILE A 60 -3.76 1.04 -0.07
C ILE A 60 -4.19 -0.40 0.24
N ALA A 61 -3.68 -0.99 1.32
CA ALA A 61 -4.02 -2.35 1.71
C ALA A 61 -5.52 -2.49 2.03
N LEU A 62 -6.08 -1.52 2.75
CA LEU A 62 -7.50 -1.55 3.13
C LEU A 62 -8.42 -1.36 1.93
N PHE A 63 -8.15 -0.39 1.07
CA PHE A 63 -9.05 -0.05 -0.05
C PHE A 63 -8.86 -0.95 -1.28
N SER A 64 -7.70 -1.60 -1.42
CA SER A 64 -7.41 -2.50 -2.55
C SER A 64 -8.50 -3.54 -2.82
N PRO A 65 -8.94 -4.36 -1.84
CA PRO A 65 -9.98 -5.37 -2.06
C PRO A 65 -11.32 -4.77 -2.51
N PHE A 66 -11.68 -3.60 -2.00
CA PHE A 66 -12.93 -2.94 -2.37
C PHE A 66 -12.87 -2.40 -3.79
N VAL A 67 -11.78 -1.75 -4.18
CA VAL A 67 -11.67 -1.15 -5.52
C VAL A 67 -11.45 -2.22 -6.58
N PHE A 68 -10.41 -3.05 -6.43
CA PHE A 68 -10.01 -4.00 -7.46
C PHE A 68 -10.74 -5.33 -7.38
N GLY A 69 -11.17 -5.75 -6.19
CA GLY A 69 -11.85 -7.03 -5.99
C GLY A 69 -13.37 -6.96 -6.10
N ILE A 70 -13.97 -5.77 -5.94
CA ILE A 70 -15.43 -5.59 -5.92
C ILE A 70 -15.89 -4.55 -6.93
N LEU A 71 -15.48 -3.28 -6.79
CA LEU A 71 -16.03 -2.19 -7.59
C LEU A 71 -15.72 -2.33 -9.08
N LEU A 72 -14.44 -2.49 -9.44
CA LEU A 72 -14.03 -2.57 -10.85
C LEU A 72 -14.63 -3.78 -11.60
N PRO A 73 -14.62 -5.01 -11.05
CA PRO A 73 -15.28 -6.15 -11.68
C PRO A 73 -16.79 -5.99 -11.90
N LEU A 74 -17.47 -5.16 -11.09
CA LEU A 74 -18.91 -4.90 -11.21
C LEU A 74 -19.25 -3.79 -12.23
N THR A 75 -18.27 -2.95 -12.58
CA THR A 75 -18.45 -1.86 -13.55
C THR A 75 -18.11 -2.24 -14.98
N GLU A 76 -17.53 -3.42 -15.18
CA GLU A 76 -17.18 -3.99 -16.48
C GLU A 76 -18.16 -5.07 -16.94
#